data_AF-A0A7C7L6M7-F1
#
_entry.id   AF-A0A7C7L6M7-F1
#
_cell.length_a   1.000
_cell.length_b   1.000
_cell.length_c   1.000
_cell.angle_alpha   90.00
_cell.angle_beta   90.00
_cell.angle_gamma   90.00
#
_symmetry.space_group_name_H-M   'P 1'
#
loop_
_entity.id
_entity.type
_entity.pdbx_description
1 polymer ?
#
loop_
_entity_poly.entity_id
_entity_poly.type
_entity_poly.pdbx_seq_one_letter_code
_entity_poly.pdbx_strand_id
1 'polypeptide(L)'
;MDFCWAPRPDPRIDKTDWSVRWTGWLLVPRDDRYTFYFDMLDDAARLFIDGNIIIDAWSPGDVRSLQSKPIQLHAGLHWIEVHYHQIWTPRASIRLSWSAPTFPKEIIRSVKDTR
;
A
#
# COMPACT_ATOMS: atom_id res chain seq x y z
N MET A 1 -2.98 5.23 4.30
CA MET A 1 -3.35 4.42 3.15
C MET A 1 -4.36 3.39 3.61
N ASP A 2 -5.56 3.89 3.89
CA ASP A 2 -6.74 3.08 4.15
C ASP A 2 -7.78 3.57 3.15
N PHE A 3 -7.68 3.07 1.91
CA PHE A 3 -8.56 3.46 0.82
C PHE A 3 -9.42 2.27 0.43
N CYS A 4 -10.62 2.21 1.01
CA CYS A 4 -11.67 1.34 0.53
C CYS A 4 -12.57 2.16 -0.40
N TRP A 5 -12.18 2.32 -1.66
CA TRP A 5 -13.05 2.97 -2.63
C TRP A 5 -14.22 2.04 -3.00
N ALA A 6 -15.35 2.63 -3.39
CA ALA A 6 -16.50 1.89 -3.89
C ALA A 6 -17.20 2.70 -4.99
N PRO A 7 -17.02 2.37 -6.29
CA PRO A 7 -16.03 1.48 -6.91
C PRO A 7 -14.81 2.22 -7.49
N ARG A 8 -14.73 3.54 -7.31
CA ARG A 8 -13.74 4.40 -7.99
C ARG A 8 -13.41 5.63 -7.15
N PRO A 9 -12.23 6.24 -7.34
CA PRO A 9 -11.80 7.40 -6.56
C PRO A 9 -12.51 8.70 -6.97
N ASP A 10 -13.01 8.80 -8.21
CA ASP A 10 -13.71 9.97 -8.73
C ASP A 10 -14.84 9.54 -9.70
N PRO A 11 -16.01 10.19 -9.71
CA PRO A 11 -17.11 9.87 -10.61
C PRO A 11 -16.75 9.88 -12.11
N ARG A 12 -15.75 10.67 -12.52
CA ARG A 12 -15.27 10.84 -13.90
C ARG A 12 -14.37 9.72 -14.40
N ILE A 13 -13.93 8.84 -13.51
CA ILE A 13 -13.11 7.68 -13.86
C ILE A 13 -14.05 6.50 -14.15
N ASP A 14 -13.68 5.64 -15.09
CA ASP A 14 -14.43 4.41 -15.32
C ASP A 14 -14.43 3.53 -14.07
N LYS A 15 -15.43 2.67 -13.93
CA LYS A 15 -15.55 1.82 -12.72
C LYS A 15 -14.53 0.68 -12.69
N THR A 16 -13.89 0.43 -13.82
CA THR A 16 -12.96 -0.66 -14.09
C THR A 16 -11.80 -0.10 -14.90
N ASP A 17 -10.70 -0.84 -14.97
CA ASP A 17 -9.48 -0.46 -15.69
C ASP A 17 -8.94 0.94 -15.37
N TRP A 18 -8.69 1.18 -14.09
CA TRP A 18 -8.07 2.41 -13.62
C TRP A 18 -6.97 2.13 -12.62
N SER A 19 -5.96 3.00 -12.57
CA SER A 19 -4.83 2.86 -11.65
C SER A 19 -4.63 4.12 -10.82
N VAL A 20 -4.02 3.94 -9.64
CA VAL A 20 -3.58 5.03 -8.77
C VAL A 20 -2.14 4.76 -8.35
N ARG A 21 -1.35 5.83 -8.33
CA ARG A 21 -0.02 5.84 -7.74
C ARG A 21 0.01 6.80 -6.56
N TRP A 22 0.39 6.30 -5.39
CA TRP A 22 0.77 7.13 -4.26
C TRP A 22 2.28 7.16 -4.12
N THR A 23 2.81 8.33 -3.84
CA THR A 23 4.24 8.55 -3.56
C THR A 23 4.38 9.46 -2.35
N GLY A 24 5.40 9.24 -1.53
CA GLY A 24 5.69 10.13 -0.41
C GLY A 24 6.77 9.58 0.50
N TRP A 25 6.78 10.06 1.73
CA TRP A 25 7.72 9.64 2.75
C TRP A 25 7.04 8.83 3.85
N LEU A 26 7.66 7.71 4.20
CA LEU A 26 7.33 6.89 5.35
C LEU A 26 8.31 7.23 6.49
N LEU A 27 7.79 7.68 7.63
CA LEU A 27 8.61 7.88 8.83
C LEU A 27 8.71 6.55 9.58
N VAL A 28 9.90 5.94 9.55
CA VAL A 28 10.25 4.75 10.31
C VAL A 28 10.66 5.17 11.73
N PRO A 29 9.95 4.73 12.79
CA PRO A 29 10.18 5.24 14.14
C PRO A 29 11.41 4.65 14.84
N ARG A 30 11.91 3.50 14.38
CA ARG A 30 13.06 2.80 14.96
C ARG A 30 13.65 1.80 13.97
N ASP A 31 14.91 1.45 14.17
CA ASP A 31 15.57 0.37 13.44
C ASP A 31 14.90 -0.97 13.79
N ASP A 32 14.34 -1.65 12.79
CA ASP A 32 13.75 -2.98 12.94
C ASP A 32 13.58 -3.68 11.58
N ARG A 33 13.14 -4.93 11.61
CA ARG A 33 12.76 -5.71 10.43
C ARG A 33 11.25 -5.60 10.21
N TYR A 34 10.88 -4.72 9.29
CA TYR A 34 9.49 -4.42 9.00
C TYR A 34 8.91 -5.39 7.96
N THR A 35 7.70 -5.87 8.24
CA THR A 35 6.86 -6.61 7.29
C THR A 35 5.73 -5.69 6.85
N PHE A 36 5.50 -5.62 5.54
CA PHE A 36 4.41 -4.84 4.95
C PHE A 36 3.28 -5.75 4.50
N TYR A 37 2.06 -5.24 4.55
CA TYR A 37 0.85 -6.01 4.25
C TYR A 37 -0.10 -5.20 3.37
N PHE A 38 -0.62 -5.83 2.33
CA PHE A 38 -1.90 -5.42 1.76
C PHE A 38 -2.98 -6.27 2.40
N ASP A 39 -3.80 -5.69 3.28
CA ASP A 39 -4.78 -6.46 4.04
C ASP A 39 -6.01 -6.85 3.20
N MET A 40 -6.38 -6.02 2.23
CA MET A 40 -7.52 -6.22 1.34
C MET A 40 -7.15 -5.71 -0.05
N LEU A 41 -6.45 -6.53 -0.84
CA LEU A 41 -6.08 -6.21 -2.22
C LEU A 41 -7.07 -6.84 -3.20
N ASP A 42 -7.66 -6.02 -4.05
CA ASP A 42 -8.43 -6.37 -5.25
C ASP A 42 -8.28 -5.17 -6.18
N ASP A 43 -7.66 -5.24 -7.36
CA ASP A 43 -7.17 -6.43 -8.07
C ASP A 43 -5.66 -6.65 -7.90
N ALA A 44 -4.87 -5.61 -8.18
CA ALA A 44 -3.41 -5.69 -8.34
C ALA A 44 -2.69 -4.51 -7.67
N ALA A 45 -1.52 -4.77 -7.09
CA ALA A 45 -0.69 -3.72 -6.48
C ALA A 45 0.81 -4.03 -6.47
N ARG A 46 1.61 -2.97 -6.39
CA ARG A 46 3.03 -3.01 -6.06
C ARG A 46 3.34 -2.04 -4.93
N LEU A 47 4.25 -2.44 -4.05
CA LEU A 47 4.84 -1.59 -3.02
C LEU A 47 6.33 -1.45 -3.28
N PHE A 48 6.82 -0.22 -3.22
CA PHE A 48 8.23 0.12 -3.27
C PHE A 48 8.63 0.87 -2.01
N ILE A 49 9.82 0.56 -1.49
CA ILE A 49 10.49 1.31 -0.43
C ILE A 49 11.92 1.62 -0.91
N ASP A 50 12.28 2.90 -0.91
CA ASP A 50 13.54 3.43 -1.45
C ASP A 50 13.86 2.93 -2.88
N GLY A 51 12.82 2.85 -3.72
CA GLY A 51 12.92 2.37 -5.10
C GLY A 51 12.99 0.84 -5.25
N ASN A 52 13.11 0.07 -4.16
CA ASN A 52 13.14 -1.39 -4.22
C ASN A 52 11.72 -1.97 -4.14
N ILE A 53 11.42 -2.96 -4.98
CA ILE A 53 10.15 -3.70 -4.95
C ILE A 53 10.09 -4.56 -3.68
N ILE A 54 9.09 -4.29 -2.84
CA ILE A 54 8.85 -5.01 -1.59
C ILE A 54 7.73 -6.05 -1.74
N ILE A 55 6.69 -5.69 -2.49
CA ILE A 55 5.59 -6.59 -2.89
C ILE A 55 5.33 -6.36 -4.38
N ASP A 56 5.26 -7.44 -5.16
CA ASP A 56 4.86 -7.41 -6.58
C ASP A 56 3.69 -8.35 -6.84
N ALA A 57 2.51 -7.77 -6.97
CA ALA A 57 1.28 -8.47 -7.31
C ALA A 57 0.55 -7.75 -8.43
N TRP A 58 1.19 -7.66 -9.60
CA TRP A 58 0.70 -6.91 -10.76
C TRP A 58 -0.17 -7.73 -11.74
N SER A 59 -0.93 -8.69 -11.20
CA SER A 59 -1.87 -9.50 -11.96
C SER A 59 -3.26 -9.42 -11.31
N PRO A 60 -4.35 -9.43 -12.11
CA PRO A 60 -5.70 -9.45 -11.57
C PRO A 60 -5.91 -10.63 -10.61
N GLY A 61 -6.80 -10.43 -9.63
CA GLY A 61 -7.22 -11.52 -8.76
C GLY A 61 -8.19 -11.03 -7.69
N ASP A 62 -8.96 -11.97 -7.15
CA ASP A 62 -9.94 -11.69 -6.12
C ASP A 62 -9.32 -11.09 -4.84
N VAL A 63 -10.19 -10.52 -4.01
CA VAL A 63 -9.87 -9.94 -2.71
C VAL A 63 -8.99 -10.88 -1.89
N ARG A 64 -7.76 -10.46 -1.60
CA ARG A 64 -6.78 -11.25 -0.85
C ARG A 64 -5.90 -10.39 0.02
N SER A 65 -5.34 -11.02 1.05
CA SER A 65 -4.27 -10.41 1.84
C SER A 65 -2.90 -10.86 1.34
N LEU A 66 -1.95 -9.94 1.27
CA LEU A 66 -0.54 -10.19 0.92
C LEU A 66 0.37 -9.68 2.03
N GLN A 67 1.55 -10.28 2.16
CA GLN A 67 2.61 -9.79 3.03
C GLN A 67 3.97 -9.87 2.33
N SER A 68 4.87 -8.95 2.66
CA SER A 68 6.25 -8.99 2.21
C SER A 68 7.08 -10.00 3.02
N LYS A 69 8.30 -10.26 2.58
CA LYS A 69 9.35 -10.72 3.51
C LYS A 69 9.74 -9.55 4.43
N PRO A 70 10.22 -9.80 5.67
CA PRO A 70 10.72 -8.72 6.52
C PRO A 70 11.95 -8.07 5.90
N ILE A 71 11.93 -6.74 5.77
CA ILE A 71 13.05 -5.92 5.30
C ILE A 71 13.64 -5.10 6.44
N GLN A 72 14.96 -4.92 6.45
CA GLN A 72 15.60 -4.04 7.42
C GLN A 72 15.33 -2.59 7.02
N LEU A 73 14.81 -1.78 7.94
CA LEU A 73 14.73 -0.33 7.82
C LEU A 73 15.43 0.30 9.02
N HIS A 74 15.97 1.50 8.80
CA HIS A 74 16.54 2.33 9.87
C HIS A 74 15.53 3.40 10.25
N ALA A 75 15.65 3.94 11.46
CA ALA A 75 14.84 5.08 11.89
C ALA A 75 15.07 6.27 10.95
N GLY A 76 14.00 6.93 10.52
CA GLY A 76 14.07 8.08 9.62
C GLY A 76 13.06 8.02 8.47
N LEU A 77 13.24 8.92 7.50
CA LEU A 77 12.38 9.02 6.34
C LEU A 77 12.85 8.08 5.24
N HIS A 78 11.93 7.24 4.76
CA HIS A 78 12.11 6.34 3.63
C HIS A 78 11.12 6.70 2.52
N TRP A 79 11.57 6.65 1.27
CA TRP A 79 10.67 6.93 0.15
C TRP A 79 9.73 5.74 -0.05
N ILE A 80 8.43 6.00 -0.17
CA ILE A 80 7.41 4.98 -0.39
C ILE A 80 6.65 5.26 -1.67
N GLU A 81 6.48 4.23 -2.49
CA GLU A 81 5.58 4.25 -3.66
C GLU A 81 4.64 3.06 -3.62
N VAL A 82 3.37 3.32 -3.92
CA VAL A 82 2.35 2.28 -4.01
C VAL A 82 1.63 2.45 -5.33
N HIS A 83 1.67 1.41 -6.14
CA HIS A 83 0.93 1.34 -7.38
C HIS A 83 -0.23 0.39 -7.16
N TYR A 84 -1.42 0.76 -7.62
CA TYR A 84 -2.62 -0.04 -7.54
C TYR A 84 -3.38 0.04 -8.86
N HIS A 85 -4.00 -1.07 -9.27
CA HIS A 85 -4.80 -1.16 -10.50
C HIS A 85 -6.07 -1.95 -10.21
N GLN A 86 -7.21 -1.33 -10.49
CA GLN A 86 -8.49 -2.01 -10.59
C GLN A 86 -8.78 -2.35 -12.04
N ILE A 87 -9.12 -3.61 -12.34
CA ILE A 87 -9.07 -4.12 -13.71
C ILE A 87 -10.46 -4.54 -14.19
N TRP A 88 -11.07 -5.59 -13.61
CA TRP A 88 -12.20 -6.27 -14.29
C TRP A 88 -13.57 -5.94 -13.75
N THR A 89 -13.74 -5.99 -12.43
CA THR A 89 -15.06 -5.79 -11.82
C THR A 89 -15.08 -4.45 -11.07
N PRO A 90 -16.25 -3.81 -10.88
CA PRO A 90 -16.34 -2.54 -10.17
C PRO A 90 -16.26 -2.75 -8.66
N ARG A 91 -15.19 -3.40 -8.21
CA ARG A 91 -14.76 -3.55 -6.83
C ARG A 91 -13.59 -2.58 -6.64
N ALA A 92 -13.22 -2.25 -5.41
CA ALA A 92 -11.93 -1.62 -5.17
C ALA A 92 -11.55 -1.91 -3.73
N SER A 93 -10.28 -2.18 -3.47
CA SER A 93 -9.79 -2.11 -2.10
C SER A 93 -8.27 -2.02 -2.07
N ILE A 94 -7.79 -1.27 -1.08
CA ILE A 94 -6.40 -1.28 -0.65
C ILE A 94 -6.33 -0.75 0.78
N ARG A 95 -5.84 -1.60 1.67
CA ARG A 95 -5.41 -1.24 3.02
C ARG A 95 -3.97 -1.66 3.17
N LEU A 96 -3.07 -0.69 3.34
CA LEU A 96 -1.65 -0.94 3.53
C LEU A 96 -1.32 -0.79 5.02
N SER A 97 -0.76 -1.84 5.59
CA SER A 97 -0.30 -1.89 6.98
C SER A 97 1.11 -2.44 7.07
N TRP A 98 1.72 -2.28 8.23
CA TRP A 98 3.08 -2.71 8.52
C TRP A 98 3.22 -3.09 9.98
N SER A 99 4.17 -3.97 10.29
CA SER A 99 4.53 -4.38 11.65
C SER A 99 6.02 -4.69 11.72
N ALA A 100 6.54 -4.77 12.94
CA ALA A 100 7.85 -5.33 13.23
C ALA A 100 7.81 -6.05 14.60
N PRO A 101 8.81 -6.86 14.97
CA PRO A 101 8.86 -7.50 16.29
C PRO A 101 8.64 -6.54 17.47
N THR A 102 9.14 -5.30 17.37
CA THR A 102 9.00 -4.28 18.42
C THR A 102 7.93 -3.23 18.12
N PHE A 103 7.14 -3.44 17.06
CA PHE A 103 6.20 -2.46 16.52
C PHE A 103 4.88 -3.14 16.13
N PRO A 104 3.76 -2.86 16.83
CA PRO A 104 2.50 -3.54 16.56
C PRO A 104 2.05 -3.28 15.13
N LYS A 105 1.26 -4.21 14.57
CA LYS A 105 0.69 -4.02 13.24
C LYS A 105 -0.23 -2.81 13.24
N GLU A 106 0.05 -1.85 12.37
CA GLU A 106 -0.79 -0.67 12.19
C GLU A 106 -0.95 -0.31 10.71
N ILE A 107 -2.00 0.43 10.41
CA ILE A 107 -2.20 0.99 9.07
C ILE A 107 -1.18 2.10 8.85
N ILE A 108 -0.47 2.07 7.72
CA ILE A 108 0.41 3.18 7.30
C ILE A 108 -0.50 4.36 6.99
N ARG A 109 -0.50 5.41 7.81
CA ARG A 109 -1.36 6.59 7.60
C ARG A 109 -0.59 7.68 6.85
N SER A 110 -1.29 8.39 5.96
CA SER A 110 -0.76 9.66 5.46
C SER A 110 -0.87 10.67 6.59
N VAL A 111 0.25 11.22 7.05
CA VAL A 111 0.22 12.40 7.90
C VAL A 111 -0.13 13.57 6.99
N LYS A 112 -1.27 14.22 7.22
CA LYS A 112 -1.55 15.49 6.55
C LYS A 112 -0.68 16.55 7.21
N ASP A 113 0.20 17.18 6.44
CA ASP A 113 0.94 18.35 6.89
C ASP A 113 -0.07 19.49 7.03
N THR A 114 -0.58 19.70 8.25
CA THR A 114 -1.40 20.88 8.58
C THR A 114 -0.45 22.07 8.67
N ARG A 115 -0.40 22.87 7.61
CA ARG A 115 0.02 24.27 7.68
C ARG A 115 -1.15 25.15 8.13
#